data_AF-G0R0F1-F1
#
_entry.id   AF-G0R0F1-F1
#
_cell.length_a   1.000
_cell.length_b   1.000
_cell.length_c   1.000
_cell.angle_alpha   90.00
_cell.angle_beta   90.00
_cell.angle_gamma   90.00
#
_symmetry.space_group_name_H-M   'P 1'
#
loop_
_entity.id
_entity.type
_entity.pdbx_description
1 polymer ?
#
loop_
_entity_poly.entity_id
_entity_poly.type
_entity_poly.pdbx_seq_one_letter_code
_entity_poly.pdbx_strand_id
1 'polypeptide(L)'
;TSGAFCSVLLKLYEELYKQKFPSQNIQFFGKPFKQSFQLAYNYAIQQIDQNKFVPGEVYMIGDNINMDLIQAKELGWKTVFV
;
A
#
# COMPACT_ATOMS: atom_id res chain seq x y z
N THR A 1 -5.24 -7.85 8.40
CA THR A 1 -6.15 -9.01 8.32
C THR A 1 -6.23 -9.62 6.92
N SER A 2 -6.22 -8.86 5.84
CA SER A 2 -6.33 -9.37 4.45
C SER A 2 -5.11 -10.17 3.94
N GLY A 3 -3.90 -9.89 4.44
CA GLY A 3 -2.67 -10.59 4.00
C GLY A 3 -2.67 -12.09 4.32
N ALA A 4 -3.03 -12.47 5.54
CA ALA A 4 -3.07 -13.87 5.97
C ALA A 4 -4.11 -14.68 5.17
N PHE A 5 -5.27 -14.09 4.89
CA PHE A 5 -6.30 -14.72 4.08
C PHE A 5 -5.80 -15.00 2.65
N CYS A 6 -5.13 -14.03 2.02
CA CYS A 6 -4.57 -14.23 0.68
C CYS A 6 -3.50 -15.32 0.67
N SER A 7 -2.62 -15.36 1.66
CA SER A 7 -1.61 -16.43 1.79
C SER A 7 -2.24 -17.82 1.86
N VAL A 8 -3.35 -17.96 2.59
CA VAL A 8 -4.10 -19.24 2.66
C VAL A 8 -4.69 -19.61 1.30
N LEU A 9 -5.33 -18.67 0.60
CA LEU A 9 -5.88 -18.93 -0.74
C LEU A 9 -4.80 -19.36 -1.74
N LEU A 10 -3.65 -18.68 -1.76
CA LEU A 10 -2.54 -19.01 -2.65
C LEU A 10 -1.98 -20.40 -2.33
N LYS A 11 -1.91 -20.74 -1.03
CA LYS A 11 -1.45 -22.06 -0.62
C LYS A 11 -2.44 -23.16 -1.01
N LEU A 12 -3.74 -22.93 -0.82
CA LEU A 12 -4.78 -23.89 -1.25
C LEU A 12 -4.74 -24.13 -2.77
N TYR A 13 -4.56 -23.08 -3.56
CA TYR A 13 -4.40 -23.23 -5.01
C TYR A 13 -3.17 -24.09 -5.36
N GLU A 14 -2.03 -23.81 -4.73
CA GLU A 14 -0.82 -24.60 -4.94
C GLU A 14 -1.02 -26.07 -4.55
N GLU A 15 -1.77 -26.35 -3.48
CA GLU A 15 -2.08 -27.72 -3.09
C GLU A 15 -3.04 -28.44 -4.05
N LEU A 16 -4.02 -27.74 -4.64
CA LEU A 16 -4.99 -28.32 -5.57
C LEU A 16 -4.39 -28.58 -6.96
N TYR A 17 -3.61 -27.62 -7.46
CA TYR A 17 -3.12 -27.64 -8.84
C TYR A 17 -1.64 -28.03 -8.94
N LYS A 18 -0.95 -28.24 -7.81
CA LYS A 18 0.48 -28.58 -7.71
C LYS A 18 1.40 -27.61 -8.47
N GLN A 19 0.95 -26.36 -8.61
CA GLN A 19 1.66 -25.28 -9.28
C GLN A 19 1.42 -23.96 -8.53
N LYS A 20 2.41 -23.07 -8.55
CA LYS A 20 2.25 -21.73 -7.99
C LYS A 20 1.17 -20.95 -8.75
N PHE A 21 0.41 -20.13 -8.02
CA PHE A 21 -0.53 -19.22 -8.67
C PHE A 21 0.25 -18.26 -9.59
N PRO A 22 -0.17 -18.04 -10.85
CA PRO A 22 0.52 -17.13 -11.76
C PRO A 22 0.46 -15.70 -11.20
N SER A 23 1.61 -15.15 -10.79
CA SER A 23 1.69 -13.85 -10.11
C SER A 23 1.10 -12.70 -10.95
N GLN A 24 1.21 -12.79 -12.27
CA GLN A 24 0.62 -11.85 -13.23
C GLN A 24 -0.91 -11.72 -13.15
N ASN A 25 -1.59 -12.71 -12.55
CA ASN A 25 -3.06 -12.73 -12.41
C ASN A 25 -3.54 -12.19 -11.06
N ILE A 26 -2.63 -11.79 -10.16
CA ILE A 26 -3.00 -11.25 -8.86
C ILE A 26 -2.73 -9.75 -8.85
N GLN A 27 -3.79 -8.97 -8.76
CA GLN A 27 -3.68 -7.55 -8.46
C GLN A 27 -3.87 -7.36 -6.96
N PHE A 28 -2.84 -6.85 -6.30
CA PHE A 28 -2.91 -6.49 -4.89
C PHE A 28 -3.18 -4.99 -4.74
N PHE A 29 -4.08 -4.66 -3.83
CA PHE A 29 -4.43 -3.30 -3.47
C PHE A 29 -4.20 -3.07 -1.97
N GLY A 30 -4.10 -1.80 -1.58
CA GLY A 30 -3.73 -1.38 -0.24
C GLY A 30 -2.22 -1.19 -0.06
N LYS A 31 -1.82 -0.92 1.18
CA LYS A 31 -0.42 -0.79 1.58
C LYS A 31 0.25 -2.18 1.60
N PRO A 32 1.54 -2.33 1.23
CA PRO A 32 2.51 -1.29 0.86
C PRO A 32 2.55 -0.96 -0.63
N PHE A 33 1.56 -1.33 -1.44
CA PHE A 33 1.68 -1.17 -2.89
C PHE A 33 1.61 0.32 -3.30
N LYS A 34 2.62 0.78 -4.05
CA LYS A 34 2.76 2.16 -4.57
C LYS A 34 1.47 2.74 -5.16
N GLN A 35 0.73 1.95 -5.93
CA GLN A 35 -0.52 2.37 -6.58
C GLN A 35 -1.54 2.89 -5.57
N SER A 36 -1.64 2.25 -4.41
CA SER A 36 -2.57 2.65 -3.34
C SER A 36 -2.18 3.97 -2.69
N PHE A 37 -0.88 4.20 -2.48
CA PHE A 37 -0.38 5.48 -1.97
C PHE A 37 -0.66 6.62 -2.95
N GLN A 38 -0.42 6.37 -4.24
CA GLN A 38 -0.62 7.38 -5.27
C GLN A 38 -2.10 7.72 -5.47
N LEU A 39 -2.98 6.71 -5.39
CA LEU A 39 -4.43 6.92 -5.38
C LEU A 39 -4.85 7.78 -4.17
N ALA A 40 -4.35 7.45 -2.98
CA ALA A 40 -4.66 8.22 -1.76
C ALA A 40 -4.17 9.66 -1.85
N TYR A 41 -2.97 9.90 -2.39
CA TYR A 41 -2.42 11.24 -2.60
C TYR A 41 -3.27 12.06 -3.58
N ASN A 42 -3.64 11.49 -4.71
CA ASN A 42 -4.47 12.17 -5.71
C ASN A 42 -5.83 12.54 -5.13
N TYR A 43 -6.44 11.64 -4.35
CA TYR A 43 -7.69 11.92 -3.66
C TYR A 43 -7.51 13.03 -2.61
N ALA A 44 -6.43 13.00 -1.82
CA ALA A 44 -6.16 14.01 -0.80
C ALA A 44 -5.99 15.42 -1.41
N ILE A 45 -5.23 15.57 -2.51
CA ILE A 45 -5.04 16.88 -3.17
C ILE A 45 -6.38 17.48 -3.62
N GLN A 46 -7.33 16.65 -4.06
CA GLN A 46 -8.66 17.13 -4.46
C GLN A 46 -9.48 17.67 -3.29
N GLN A 47 -9.16 17.28 -2.06
CA GLN A 47 -9.90 17.63 -0.84
C GLN A 47 -9.22 18.72 0.00
N ILE A 48 -7.93 18.97 -0.23
CA ILE A 48 -7.17 19.96 0.54
C ILE A 48 -7.51 21.38 0.05
N ASP A 49 -7.68 22.29 1.01
CA ASP A 49 -7.73 23.74 0.75
C ASP A 49 -6.40 24.17 0.11
N GLN A 50 -6.46 24.63 -1.14
CA GLN A 50 -5.28 25.00 -1.92
C GLN A 50 -4.44 26.10 -1.24
N ASN A 51 -5.04 26.93 -0.38
CA ASN A 51 -4.31 27.97 0.35
C ASN A 51 -3.47 27.43 1.52
N LYS A 52 -3.72 26.19 1.94
CA LYS A 52 -3.03 25.52 3.06
C LYS A 52 -2.11 24.38 2.59
N PHE A 53 -2.19 24.02 1.31
CA PHE A 53 -1.34 22.98 0.75
C PHE A 53 0.10 23.48 0.59
N VAL A 54 1.04 22.77 1.20
CA VAL A 54 2.47 22.97 0.96
C VAL A 54 2.95 21.81 0.07
N PRO A 55 3.30 22.06 -1.20
CA PRO A 55 3.76 21.01 -2.11
C PRO A 55 4.96 20.26 -1.54
N GLY A 56 4.94 18.93 -1.62
CA GLY A 56 6.02 18.06 -1.14
C GLY A 56 6.02 17.78 0.36
N GLU A 57 5.16 18.42 1.16
CA GLU A 57 5.04 18.18 2.59
C GLU A 57 3.96 17.11 2.89
N VAL A 58 4.26 15.86 2.53
CA VAL A 58 3.36 14.72 2.78
C VAL A 58 3.90 13.89 3.94
N TYR A 59 3.04 13.58 4.91
CA TYR A 59 3.37 12.80 6.09
C TYR A 59 2.58 11.49 6.10
N MET A 60 3.27 10.36 6.18
CA MET A 60 2.68 9.06 6.46
C MET A 60 2.80 8.77 7.96
N ILE A 61 1.67 8.59 8.62
CA ILE A 61 1.59 8.22 10.03
C ILE A 61 1.06 6.78 10.11
N GLY A 62 1.77 5.89 10.80
CA GLY A 62 1.37 4.48 10.89
C GLY A 62 2.17 3.66 11.88
N ASP A 63 1.64 2.48 12.19
CA ASP A 63 2.11 1.54 13.22
C ASP A 63 2.82 0.31 12.63
N ASN A 64 2.82 0.16 11.30
CA ASN A 64 3.43 -0.98 10.64
C ASN A 64 4.54 -0.53 9.70
N ILE A 65 5.80 -0.79 10.08
CA ILE A 65 6.99 -0.44 9.29
C ILE A 65 6.89 -0.95 7.85
N ASN A 66 6.50 -2.21 7.67
CA ASN A 66 6.51 -2.87 6.37
C ASN A 66 5.39 -2.40 5.45
N MET A 67 4.27 -1.95 6.02
CA MET A 67 3.12 -1.50 5.24
C MET A 67 3.14 0.01 5.03
N ASP A 68 3.44 0.77 6.07
CA ASP A 68 3.24 2.21 6.10
C ASP A 68 4.49 2.98 5.68
N LEU A 69 5.61 2.64 6.31
CA LEU A 69 6.78 3.52 6.30
C LEU A 69 7.69 3.26 5.10
N ILE A 70 7.89 1.99 4.72
CA ILE A 70 8.80 1.64 3.61
C ILE A 70 8.35 2.32 2.32
N GLN A 71 7.09 2.11 1.90
CA GLN A 71 6.61 2.66 0.63
C GLN A 71 6.50 4.19 0.67
N ALA A 72 6.09 4.77 1.81
CA ALA A 72 6.05 6.22 1.98
C ALA A 72 7.45 6.85 1.82
N LYS A 73 8.48 6.23 2.40
CA LYS A 73 9.87 6.67 2.26
C LYS A 73 10.36 6.57 0.81
N GLU A 74 10.04 5.48 0.11
CA GLU A 74 10.36 5.33 -1.33
C GLU A 74 9.69 6.39 -2.21
N LEU A 75 8.52 6.90 -1.79
CA LEU A 75 7.81 7.99 -2.45
C LEU A 75 8.32 9.39 -2.05
N GLY A 76 9.32 9.47 -1.16
CA GLY A 76 9.86 10.72 -0.66
C GLY A 76 8.99 11.41 0.40
N TRP A 77 8.02 10.71 0.98
CA TRP A 77 7.17 11.26 2.04
C TRP A 77 7.89 11.20 3.38
N LYS A 78 7.56 12.14 4.26
CA LYS A 78 8.00 12.12 5.66
C LYS A 78 7.21 11.04 6.39
N THR A 79 7.84 10.38 7.35
CA THR A 79 7.24 9.24 8.04
C THR A 79 7.25 9.43 9.55
N VAL A 80 6.13 9.15 10.21
CA VAL A 80 5.97 9.15 11.66
C VAL A 80 5.49 7.77 12.09
N PHE A 81 6.31 7.09 12.91
CA PHE A 81 5.96 5.79 13.48
C PHE A 81 5.25 5.98 14.81
N VAL A 82 4.12 5.30 15.00
CA VAL A 82 3.30 5.36 16.22
C VAL A 82 2.98 3.98 16.76
#